data_AF-A0A1V4BM42-F1
#
_entry.id   AF-A0A1V4BM42-F1
#
_cell.length_a   1.000
_cell.length_b   1.000
_cell.length_c   1.000
_cell.angle_alpha   90.00
_cell.angle_beta   90.00
_cell.angle_gamma   90.00
#
_symmetry.space_group_name_H-M   'P 1'
#
loop_
_entity.id
_entity.type
_entity.pdbx_description
1 polymer ?
#
loop_
_entity_poly.entity_id
_entity_poly.type
_entity_poly.pdbx_seq_one_letter_code
_entity_poly.pdbx_strand_id
1 'polypeptide(L)'
;MAKLSLTYTGKIQPKSDLYYEPIQQKIYPYDAGDELIEVVNLAIELGMPLLLEGEPGCGKSRLAHALVYEFNYRQESNPIKYYEWIVQSTSKAEDSLYQYDYIGRLQAAQISGILSQKGTGESFSEQKNPATSKDWVDLQPLGKAFKQSQDKQEQSVVLIDEIDKADRDFPNDLLLAIESRRFFIKETGELIQANDQAFPLIIITSNQEKNLPNAFLRRCIYHYIELPNQERLRKILTERFTDAEQEVIIKAVDRFQEVRTSQDETKSEGEKKVSTSELIAWFKSLLKYKPEEIIAKLNEDKLPHASVLLKSRTDLQDYGTRG
;
A
#
# COMPACT_ATOMS: atom_id res chain seq x y z
N MET A 1 1.72 -0.42 -31.83
CA MET A 1 1.49 -1.56 -30.92
C MET A 1 0.28 -1.21 -30.07
N ALA A 2 -0.66 -2.13 -29.89
CA ALA A 2 -1.89 -1.87 -29.14
C ALA A 2 -1.57 -1.59 -27.67
N LYS A 3 -2.18 -0.56 -27.08
CA LYS A 3 -2.15 -0.31 -25.63
C LYS A 3 -2.59 -1.61 -24.96
N LEU A 4 -1.75 -2.22 -24.13
CA LEU A 4 -2.17 -3.34 -23.28
C LEU A 4 -3.27 -2.79 -22.37
N SER A 5 -4.53 -3.07 -22.72
CA SER A 5 -5.68 -2.56 -21.99
C SER A 5 -5.82 -3.36 -20.69
N LEU A 6 -5.11 -2.92 -19.66
CA LEU A 6 -5.41 -3.36 -18.31
C LEU A 6 -6.84 -2.94 -17.99
N THR A 7 -7.63 -3.86 -17.46
CA THR A 7 -9.01 -3.55 -17.03
C THR A 7 -9.24 -4.28 -15.74
N TYR A 8 -9.32 -3.58 -14.62
CA TYR A 8 -9.63 -4.17 -13.34
C TYR A 8 -11.12 -4.51 -13.26
N THR A 9 -11.45 -5.73 -12.85
CA THR A 9 -12.84 -6.19 -12.73
C THR A 9 -13.27 -6.45 -11.28
N GLY A 10 -12.31 -6.62 -10.36
CA GLY A 10 -12.58 -6.97 -8.96
C GLY A 10 -13.11 -8.40 -8.78
N LYS A 11 -13.24 -9.19 -9.84
CA LYS A 11 -13.85 -10.54 -9.80
C LYS A 11 -12.85 -11.65 -9.50
N ILE A 12 -11.55 -11.41 -9.76
CA ILE A 12 -10.50 -12.41 -9.57
C ILE A 12 -9.79 -12.10 -8.26
N GLN A 13 -10.06 -12.93 -7.26
CA GLN A 13 -9.57 -12.72 -5.90
C GLN A 13 -8.67 -13.88 -5.48
N PRO A 14 -7.60 -13.61 -4.71
CA PRO A 14 -6.76 -14.66 -4.18
C PRO A 14 -7.55 -15.50 -3.16
N LYS A 15 -7.10 -16.74 -2.94
CA LYS A 15 -7.53 -17.47 -1.74
C LYS A 15 -7.08 -16.70 -0.48
N SER A 16 -7.87 -16.77 0.58
CA SER A 16 -7.50 -16.16 1.86
C SER A 16 -6.15 -16.67 2.35
N ASP A 17 -5.30 -15.76 2.84
CA ASP A 17 -3.99 -16.05 3.44
C ASP A 17 -2.92 -16.59 2.45
N LEU A 18 -3.11 -16.37 1.14
CA LEU A 18 -2.17 -16.76 0.10
C LEU A 18 -0.88 -15.94 0.18
N TYR A 19 0.28 -16.57 0.38
CA TYR A 19 1.56 -15.90 0.18
C TYR A 19 1.82 -15.72 -1.32
N TYR A 20 2.04 -14.48 -1.75
CA TYR A 20 2.16 -14.13 -3.16
C TYR A 20 3.51 -13.50 -3.47
N GLU A 21 4.39 -14.28 -4.11
CA GLU A 21 5.78 -13.93 -4.42
C GLU A 21 5.97 -12.53 -5.06
N PRO A 22 5.17 -12.10 -6.05
CA PRO A 22 5.34 -10.77 -6.66
C PRO A 22 5.18 -9.60 -5.69
N ILE A 23 4.51 -9.80 -4.55
CA ILE A 23 4.28 -8.79 -3.51
C ILE A 23 5.07 -9.14 -2.23
N GLN A 24 5.65 -10.34 -2.13
CA GLN A 24 6.44 -10.83 -0.99
C GLN A 24 5.68 -10.81 0.35
N GLN A 25 4.35 -10.98 0.30
CA GLN A 25 3.53 -11.04 1.50
C GLN A 25 2.26 -11.85 1.28
N LYS A 26 1.54 -12.09 2.38
CA LYS A 26 0.21 -12.70 2.34
C LYS A 26 -0.83 -11.72 1.86
N ILE A 27 -1.61 -12.12 0.86
CA ILE A 27 -2.73 -11.36 0.31
C ILE A 27 -4.06 -12.01 0.67
N TYR A 28 -5.12 -11.21 0.62
CA TYR A 28 -6.48 -11.60 0.96
C TYR A 28 -7.44 -11.10 -0.10
N PRO A 29 -8.64 -11.71 -0.22
CA PRO A 29 -9.73 -11.15 -1.01
C PRO A 29 -9.97 -9.67 -0.70
N TYR A 30 -10.22 -8.89 -1.74
CA TYR A 30 -10.50 -7.46 -1.66
C TYR A 30 -11.82 -7.15 -2.36
N ASP A 31 -12.84 -6.80 -1.58
CA ASP A 31 -14.15 -6.42 -2.10
C ASP A 31 -14.13 -4.97 -2.62
N ALA A 32 -13.70 -4.79 -3.87
CA ALA A 32 -13.78 -3.50 -4.55
C ALA A 32 -15.23 -3.22 -4.95
N GLY A 33 -15.78 -2.10 -4.49
CA GLY A 33 -17.09 -1.65 -4.98
C GLY A 33 -17.05 -1.18 -6.43
N ASP A 34 -18.21 -1.13 -7.08
CA ASP A 34 -18.33 -0.76 -8.50
C ASP A 34 -17.70 0.61 -8.80
N GLU A 35 -17.92 1.59 -7.93
CA GLU A 35 -17.32 2.93 -8.06
C GLU A 35 -15.78 2.89 -8.01
N LEU A 36 -15.20 2.12 -7.08
CA LEU A 36 -13.75 1.96 -7.00
C LEU A 36 -13.19 1.26 -8.25
N ILE A 37 -13.90 0.27 -8.77
CA ILE A 37 -13.54 -0.42 -10.02
C ILE A 37 -13.54 0.57 -11.19
N GLU A 38 -14.58 1.39 -11.31
CA GLU A 38 -14.69 2.42 -12.35
C GLU A 38 -13.53 3.41 -12.28
N VAL A 39 -13.28 3.95 -11.08
CA VAL A 39 -12.21 4.93 -10.84
C VAL A 39 -10.82 4.37 -11.18
N VAL A 40 -10.55 3.11 -10.82
CA VAL A 40 -9.29 2.44 -11.17
C VAL A 40 -9.13 2.34 -12.68
N ASN A 41 -10.19 1.94 -13.39
CA ASN A 41 -10.14 1.81 -14.84
C ASN A 41 -9.98 3.17 -15.52
N LEU A 42 -10.57 4.24 -14.98
CA LEU A 42 -10.34 5.60 -15.42
C LEU A 42 -8.86 6.01 -15.25
N ALA A 43 -8.24 5.65 -14.12
CA ALA A 43 -6.81 5.90 -13.89
C ALA A 43 -5.90 5.20 -14.90
N ILE A 44 -6.22 3.95 -15.23
CA ILE A 44 -5.53 3.19 -16.27
C ILE A 44 -5.71 3.84 -17.65
N GLU A 45 -6.93 4.25 -17.98
CA GLU A 45 -7.24 4.83 -19.28
C GLU A 45 -6.52 6.17 -19.48
N LEU A 46 -6.60 7.06 -18.49
CA LEU A 46 -6.02 8.40 -18.54
C LEU A 46 -4.51 8.42 -18.26
N GLY A 47 -3.95 7.36 -17.66
CA GLY A 47 -2.56 7.34 -17.21
C GLY A 47 -2.29 8.38 -16.12
N MET A 48 -3.30 8.61 -15.26
CA MET A 48 -3.25 9.53 -14.12
C MET A 48 -3.04 8.76 -12.82
N PRO A 49 -2.34 9.34 -11.83
CA PRO A 49 -2.24 8.73 -10.50
C PRO A 49 -3.61 8.68 -9.80
N LEU A 50 -3.87 7.58 -9.09
CA LEU A 50 -5.07 7.40 -8.27
C LEU A 50 -4.73 7.68 -6.81
N LEU A 51 -5.32 8.74 -6.24
CA LEU A 51 -5.24 9.05 -4.81
C LEU A 51 -6.42 8.41 -4.07
N LEU A 52 -6.10 7.54 -3.12
CA LEU A 52 -7.03 6.91 -2.19
C LEU A 52 -6.92 7.55 -0.81
N GLU A 53 -8.00 8.18 -0.37
CA GLU A 53 -8.16 8.62 1.01
C GLU A 53 -9.15 7.72 1.77
N GLY A 54 -9.14 7.78 3.09
CA GLY A 54 -10.06 6.99 3.92
C GLY A 54 -9.50 6.74 5.31
N GLU A 55 -10.34 6.22 6.20
CA GLU A 55 -9.92 5.85 7.56
C GLU A 55 -8.75 4.83 7.53
N PRO A 56 -7.86 4.84 8.54
CA PRO A 56 -6.86 3.78 8.69
C PRO A 56 -7.53 2.40 8.69
N GLY A 57 -6.98 1.46 7.92
CA GLY A 57 -7.48 0.08 7.89
C GLY A 57 -8.71 -0.18 7.02
N CYS A 58 -9.15 0.76 6.17
CA CYS A 58 -10.21 0.51 5.16
C CYS A 58 -9.72 -0.23 3.89
N GLY A 59 -8.42 -0.55 3.81
CA GLY A 59 -7.87 -1.39 2.73
C GLY A 59 -7.28 -0.64 1.53
N LYS A 60 -6.94 0.65 1.66
CA LYS A 60 -6.32 1.47 0.61
C LYS A 60 -5.11 0.79 -0.06
N SER A 61 -4.11 0.39 0.73
CA SER A 61 -2.90 -0.28 0.23
C SER A 61 -3.18 -1.67 -0.37
N ARG A 62 -4.22 -2.36 0.11
CA ARG A 62 -4.60 -3.70 -0.39
C ARG A 62 -5.15 -3.69 -1.81
N LEU A 63 -5.72 -2.56 -2.26
CA LEU A 63 -6.16 -2.43 -3.64
C LEU A 63 -5.01 -2.69 -4.62
N ALA A 64 -3.82 -2.15 -4.34
CA ALA A 64 -2.65 -2.37 -5.19
C ALA A 64 -2.30 -3.87 -5.32
N HIS A 65 -2.48 -4.63 -4.23
CA HIS A 65 -2.23 -6.07 -4.24
C HIS A 65 -3.27 -6.83 -5.05
N ALA A 66 -4.55 -6.47 -4.89
CA ALA A 66 -5.65 -7.04 -5.66
C ALA A 66 -5.47 -6.79 -7.17
N LEU A 67 -5.02 -5.59 -7.55
CA LEU A 67 -4.72 -5.22 -8.92
C LEU A 67 -3.63 -6.10 -9.53
N VAL A 68 -2.47 -6.18 -8.87
CA VAL A 68 -1.33 -7.00 -9.34
C VAL A 68 -1.74 -8.47 -9.47
N TYR A 69 -2.45 -9.00 -8.46
CA TYR A 69 -2.92 -10.38 -8.50
C TYR A 69 -3.85 -10.64 -9.68
N GLU A 70 -4.89 -9.83 -9.87
CA GLU A 70 -5.86 -10.02 -10.95
C GLU A 70 -5.24 -9.81 -12.34
N PHE A 71 -4.31 -8.87 -12.50
CA PHE A 71 -3.61 -8.68 -13.77
C PHE A 71 -2.71 -9.87 -14.10
N ASN A 72 -1.92 -10.34 -13.13
CA ASN A 72 -1.01 -11.47 -13.34
C ASN A 72 -1.75 -12.79 -13.55
N TYR A 73 -2.89 -12.98 -12.90
CA TYR A 73 -3.75 -14.14 -13.14
C TYR A 73 -4.26 -14.19 -14.58
N ARG A 74 -4.54 -13.02 -15.20
CA ARG A 74 -5.03 -12.96 -16.58
C ARG A 74 -3.93 -12.90 -17.63
N GLN A 75 -2.71 -12.52 -17.26
CA GLN A 75 -1.59 -12.28 -18.17
C GLN A 75 -0.32 -13.00 -17.72
N GLU A 76 -0.35 -14.34 -17.74
CA GLU A 76 0.79 -15.16 -17.29
C GLU A 76 2.08 -14.92 -18.11
N SER A 77 1.96 -14.61 -19.41
CA SER A 77 3.10 -14.39 -20.30
C SER A 77 3.88 -13.10 -20.04
N ASN A 78 3.25 -12.12 -19.39
CA ASN A 78 3.87 -10.83 -19.08
C ASN A 78 3.39 -10.32 -17.72
N PRO A 79 3.95 -10.86 -16.62
CA PRO A 79 3.50 -10.51 -15.28
C PRO A 79 3.88 -9.07 -14.94
N ILE A 80 2.86 -8.32 -14.54
CA ILE A 80 2.94 -6.97 -13.97
C ILE A 80 3.88 -6.97 -12.78
N LYS A 81 4.84 -6.04 -12.80
CA LYS A 81 5.73 -5.78 -11.67
C LYS A 81 5.02 -4.94 -10.63
N TYR A 82 5.30 -5.23 -9.37
CA TYR A 82 4.85 -4.45 -8.23
C TYR A 82 6.03 -3.74 -7.60
N TYR A 83 5.87 -2.45 -7.32
CA TYR A 83 6.84 -1.66 -6.57
C TYR A 83 6.11 -0.88 -5.49
N GLU A 84 6.67 -0.86 -4.28
CA GLU A 84 6.07 -0.21 -3.12
C GLU A 84 7.05 0.76 -2.51
N TRP A 85 6.57 1.96 -2.20
CA TRP A 85 7.30 2.97 -1.47
C TRP A 85 6.46 3.50 -0.32
N ILE A 86 6.94 3.29 0.91
CA ILE A 86 6.32 3.82 2.13
C ILE A 86 6.94 5.18 2.41
N VAL A 87 6.13 6.22 2.39
CA VAL A 87 6.56 7.59 2.64
C VAL A 87 6.84 7.79 4.14
N GLN A 88 7.97 8.43 4.43
CA GLN A 88 8.40 8.78 5.79
C GLN A 88 8.41 10.30 5.97
N SER A 89 8.52 10.76 7.21
CA SER A 89 8.54 12.20 7.53
C SER A 89 9.73 12.95 6.92
N THR A 90 10.81 12.24 6.60
CA THR A 90 12.03 12.79 5.98
C THR A 90 12.14 12.50 4.49
N SER A 91 11.16 11.83 3.90
CA SER A 91 11.18 11.47 2.48
C SER A 91 11.14 12.71 1.60
N LYS A 92 11.92 12.68 0.53
CA LYS A 92 11.88 13.63 -0.58
C LYS A 92 11.36 12.93 -1.84
N ALA A 93 10.77 13.69 -2.76
CA ALA A 93 10.26 13.11 -4.01
C ALA A 93 11.34 12.37 -4.81
N GLU A 94 12.59 12.87 -4.79
CA GLU A 94 13.73 12.24 -5.44
C GLU A 94 14.04 10.83 -4.90
N ASP A 95 13.74 10.58 -3.62
CA ASP A 95 13.95 9.27 -2.99
C ASP A 95 13.02 8.19 -3.56
N SER A 96 11.98 8.57 -4.31
CA SER A 96 11.16 7.61 -5.06
C SER A 96 11.84 7.11 -6.34
N LEU A 97 12.81 7.87 -6.85
CA LEU A 97 13.44 7.67 -8.15
C LEU A 97 14.75 6.88 -8.01
N TYR A 98 15.71 7.37 -7.23
CA TYR A 98 16.98 6.68 -7.02
C TYR A 98 17.67 7.16 -5.74
N GLN A 99 18.62 6.36 -5.26
CA GLN A 99 19.57 6.73 -4.23
C GLN A 99 20.99 6.51 -4.75
N TYR A 100 21.92 7.35 -4.29
CA TYR A 100 23.33 7.24 -4.63
C TYR A 100 24.17 6.95 -3.38
N ASP A 101 24.87 5.82 -3.38
CA ASP A 101 25.71 5.40 -2.25
C ASP A 101 27.09 6.08 -2.29
N TYR A 102 27.12 7.33 -1.87
CA TYR A 102 28.36 8.11 -1.75
C TYR A 102 29.35 7.49 -0.75
N ILE A 103 28.85 6.88 0.33
CA ILE A 103 29.68 6.37 1.42
C ILE A 103 30.36 5.08 0.98
N GLY A 104 29.61 4.12 0.44
CA GLY A 104 30.16 2.89 -0.13
C GLY A 104 31.15 3.21 -1.24
N ARG A 105 30.85 4.20 -2.10
CA ARG A 105 31.74 4.59 -3.19
C ARG A 105 33.08 5.10 -2.68
N LEU A 106 33.05 5.96 -1.65
CA LEU A 106 34.25 6.50 -1.04
C LEU A 106 35.07 5.39 -0.35
N GLN A 107 34.41 4.48 0.36
CA GLN A 107 35.08 3.34 1.00
C GLN A 107 35.78 2.45 -0.04
N ALA A 108 35.10 2.10 -1.14
CA ALA A 108 35.70 1.33 -2.22
C ALA A 108 36.88 2.06 -2.88
N ALA A 109 36.79 3.38 -3.05
CA ALA A 109 37.89 4.19 -3.57
C ALA A 109 39.13 4.18 -2.66
N GLN A 110 38.93 4.27 -1.34
CA GLN A 110 40.03 4.22 -0.35
C GLN A 110 40.70 2.86 -0.30
N ILE A 111 39.92 1.77 -0.27
CA ILE A 111 40.43 0.39 -0.27
C ILE A 111 41.22 0.13 -1.56
N SER A 112 40.67 0.51 -2.72
CA SER A 112 41.34 0.39 -4.01
C SER A 112 42.68 1.14 -4.04
N GLY A 113 42.74 2.34 -3.47
CA GLY A 113 43.98 3.12 -3.32
C GLY A 113 45.03 2.42 -2.46
N ILE A 114 44.64 1.81 -1.33
CA ILE A 114 45.55 1.09 -0.42
C ILE A 114 46.10 -0.19 -1.08
N LEU A 115 45.25 -0.96 -1.75
CA LEU A 115 45.65 -2.20 -2.43
C LEU A 115 46.61 -1.91 -3.61
N SER A 116 46.33 -0.84 -4.36
CA SER A 116 47.21 -0.38 -5.46
C SER A 116 48.60 0.01 -4.96
N GLN A 117 48.72 0.54 -3.74
CA GLN A 117 50.00 0.90 -3.13
C GLN A 117 50.77 -0.30 -2.54
N LYS A 118 50.08 -1.38 -2.14
CA LYS A 118 50.71 -2.54 -1.50
C LYS A 118 51.22 -3.61 -2.48
N GLY A 119 51.02 -3.43 -3.79
CA GLY A 119 51.56 -4.32 -4.83
C GLY A 119 50.98 -5.75 -4.81
N THR A 120 49.98 -6.01 -3.96
CA THR A 120 49.25 -7.27 -3.91
C THR A 120 48.22 -7.26 -5.02
N GLY A 121 48.47 -7.99 -6.12
CA GLY A 121 47.53 -8.17 -7.24
C GLY A 121 46.25 -8.93 -6.88
N GLU A 122 45.88 -8.98 -5.61
CA GLU A 122 44.60 -9.49 -5.14
C GLU A 122 43.52 -8.47 -5.52
N SER A 123 42.87 -8.76 -6.65
CA SER A 123 41.66 -8.07 -7.07
C SER A 123 40.59 -8.34 -6.02
N PHE A 124 40.22 -7.33 -5.25
CA PHE A 124 39.05 -7.45 -4.38
C PHE A 124 37.85 -7.73 -5.28
N SER A 125 37.25 -8.90 -5.11
CA SER A 125 36.02 -9.31 -5.79
C SER A 125 34.81 -8.62 -5.13
N GLU A 126 34.82 -7.29 -5.06
CA GLU A 126 33.61 -6.53 -4.79
C GLU A 126 33.08 -6.03 -6.13
N GLN A 127 31.83 -6.40 -6.43
CA GLN A 127 31.17 -6.28 -7.73
C GLN A 127 31.03 -4.83 -8.26
N LYS A 128 31.54 -3.81 -7.55
CA LYS A 128 31.31 -2.40 -7.84
C LYS A 128 32.61 -1.61 -7.92
N ASN A 129 32.85 -0.98 -9.06
CA ASN A 129 34.05 -0.17 -9.30
C ASN A 129 33.81 1.28 -8.82
N PRO A 130 34.63 1.85 -7.92
CA PRO A 130 34.47 3.24 -7.47
C PRO A 130 34.59 4.28 -8.60
N ALA A 131 35.26 3.95 -9.71
CA ALA A 131 35.35 4.80 -10.90
C ALA A 131 34.07 4.78 -11.76
N THR A 132 33.24 3.74 -11.62
CA THR A 132 32.01 3.57 -12.39
C THR A 132 30.82 4.10 -11.61
N SER A 133 30.41 5.35 -11.85
CA SER A 133 29.31 5.99 -11.10
C SER A 133 28.02 5.16 -11.07
N LYS A 134 27.70 4.44 -12.15
CA LYS A 134 26.47 3.63 -12.28
C LYS A 134 26.36 2.50 -11.25
N ASP A 135 27.48 1.94 -10.80
CA ASP A 135 27.48 0.83 -9.84
C ASP A 135 26.93 1.25 -8.46
N TRP A 136 26.91 2.56 -8.20
CA TRP A 136 26.52 3.17 -6.92
C TRP A 136 25.11 3.76 -6.94
N VAL A 137 24.38 3.61 -8.06
CA VAL A 137 22.99 4.03 -8.19
C VAL A 137 22.09 2.86 -7.82
N ASP A 138 21.19 3.05 -6.87
CA ASP A 138 20.08 2.13 -6.60
C ASP A 138 18.76 2.78 -6.97
N LEU A 139 18.11 2.25 -8.00
CA LEU A 139 16.79 2.74 -8.41
C LEU A 139 15.76 2.41 -7.34
N GLN A 140 14.97 3.41 -6.99
CA GLN A 140 13.89 3.30 -6.01
C GLN A 140 12.57 2.97 -6.73
N PRO A 141 11.47 2.66 -6.02
CA PRO A 141 10.25 2.06 -6.60
C PRO A 141 9.72 2.74 -7.88
N LEU A 142 9.62 4.07 -7.91
CA LEU A 142 9.16 4.81 -9.09
C LEU A 142 10.22 4.80 -10.21
N GLY A 143 11.50 4.92 -9.86
CA GLY A 143 12.60 4.82 -10.82
C GLY A 143 12.73 3.43 -11.45
N LYS A 144 12.53 2.36 -10.67
CA LYS A 144 12.46 0.97 -11.14
C LYS A 144 11.31 0.80 -12.12
N ALA A 145 10.13 1.32 -11.80
CA ALA A 145 8.97 1.29 -12.69
C ALA A 145 9.23 2.04 -14.02
N PHE A 146 9.82 3.24 -13.96
CA PHE A 146 10.14 4.00 -15.16
C PHE A 146 11.22 3.32 -16.00
N LYS A 147 12.24 2.74 -15.38
CA LYS A 147 13.29 2.00 -16.07
C LYS A 147 12.75 0.73 -16.73
N GLN A 148 11.90 0.00 -16.04
CA GLN A 148 11.21 -1.19 -16.56
C GLN A 148 10.32 -0.84 -17.77
N SER A 149 9.56 0.26 -17.66
CA SER A 149 8.76 0.81 -18.75
C SER A 149 9.61 1.23 -19.96
N GLN A 150 10.75 1.90 -19.71
CA GLN A 150 11.70 2.34 -20.75
C GLN A 150 12.32 1.17 -21.51
N ASP A 151 12.92 0.22 -20.77
CA ASP A 151 13.80 -0.79 -21.34
C ASP A 151 13.02 -1.97 -21.93
N LYS A 152 11.89 -2.33 -21.32
CA LYS A 152 11.15 -3.57 -21.67
C LYS A 152 9.71 -3.32 -22.13
N GLN A 153 9.21 -2.09 -22.02
CA GLN A 153 7.81 -1.77 -22.32
C GLN A 153 6.82 -2.62 -21.51
N GLU A 154 7.21 -3.02 -20.30
CA GLU A 154 6.36 -3.78 -19.39
C GLU A 154 5.61 -2.83 -18.45
N GLN A 155 4.34 -3.13 -18.22
CA GLN A 155 3.51 -2.40 -17.26
C GLN A 155 3.85 -2.80 -15.82
N SER A 156 3.68 -1.86 -14.89
CA SER A 156 3.87 -2.08 -13.46
C SER A 156 2.84 -1.32 -12.64
N VAL A 157 2.57 -1.80 -11.43
CA VAL A 157 1.80 -1.08 -10.40
C VAL A 157 2.78 -0.53 -9.38
N VAL A 158 2.67 0.77 -9.08
CA VAL A 158 3.46 1.45 -8.05
C VAL A 158 2.52 1.88 -6.94
N LEU A 159 2.76 1.43 -5.72
CA LEU A 159 2.10 1.92 -4.52
C LEU A 159 3.00 2.94 -3.82
N ILE A 160 2.48 4.15 -3.62
CA ILE A 160 3.06 5.19 -2.77
C ILE A 160 2.18 5.31 -1.53
N ASP A 161 2.62 4.70 -0.44
CA ASP A 161 1.81 4.58 0.78
C ASP A 161 2.08 5.76 1.74
N GLU A 162 1.02 6.26 2.37
CA GLU A 162 1.06 7.26 3.46
C GLU A 162 1.72 8.60 3.07
N ILE A 163 1.32 9.16 1.93
CA ILE A 163 1.88 10.42 1.38
C ILE A 163 1.84 11.60 2.35
N ASP A 164 0.87 11.63 3.27
CA ASP A 164 0.65 12.68 4.26
C ASP A 164 1.67 12.69 5.40
N LYS A 165 2.56 11.69 5.49
CA LYS A 165 3.63 11.66 6.48
C LYS A 165 4.76 12.64 6.19
N ALA A 166 5.06 12.88 4.92
CA ALA A 166 6.13 13.76 4.49
C ALA A 166 5.85 15.24 4.82
N ASP A 167 6.83 16.10 4.49
CA ASP A 167 6.69 17.54 4.63
C ASP A 167 5.66 18.15 3.66
N ARG A 168 5.46 19.46 3.76
CA ARG A 168 4.42 20.17 3.00
C ARG A 168 4.73 20.28 1.50
N ASP A 169 6.00 20.28 1.12
CA ASP A 169 6.43 20.52 -0.25
C ASP A 169 6.48 19.21 -1.05
N PHE A 170 6.70 18.09 -0.35
CA PHE A 170 6.78 16.74 -0.90
C PHE A 170 5.68 16.36 -1.91
N PRO A 171 4.37 16.57 -1.66
CA PRO A 171 3.34 16.08 -2.59
C PRO A 171 3.46 16.70 -3.98
N ASN A 172 3.77 18.00 -4.06
CA ASN A 172 3.90 18.70 -5.34
C ASN A 172 5.16 18.26 -6.09
N ASP A 173 6.28 18.08 -5.37
CA ASP A 173 7.53 17.59 -5.96
C ASP A 173 7.38 16.16 -6.49
N LEU A 174 6.63 15.32 -5.78
CA LEU A 174 6.32 13.96 -6.22
C LEU A 174 5.47 13.97 -7.49
N LEU A 175 4.44 14.82 -7.55
CA LEU A 175 3.65 14.95 -8.78
C LEU A 175 4.47 15.44 -9.95
N LEU A 176 5.39 16.39 -9.74
CA LEU A 176 6.28 16.83 -10.80
C LEU A 176 7.12 15.66 -11.33
N ALA A 177 7.64 14.80 -10.44
CA ALA A 177 8.37 13.60 -10.84
C ALA A 177 7.49 12.62 -11.64
N ILE A 178 6.23 12.43 -11.24
CA ILE A 178 5.27 11.56 -11.94
C ILE A 178 4.89 12.13 -13.31
N GLU A 179 4.47 13.40 -13.36
CA GLU A 179 4.00 14.08 -14.58
C GLU A 179 5.11 14.28 -15.61
N SER A 180 6.35 14.50 -15.16
CA SER A 180 7.49 14.61 -16.07
C SER A 180 7.80 13.29 -16.79
N ARG A 181 7.37 12.14 -16.23
CA ARG A 181 7.62 10.78 -16.72
C ARG A 181 9.10 10.46 -16.99
N ARG A 182 10.00 11.30 -16.49
CA ARG A 182 11.44 11.20 -16.75
C ARG A 182 12.23 11.84 -15.63
N PHE A 183 13.44 11.36 -15.42
CA PHE A 183 14.39 11.99 -14.51
C PHE A 183 15.82 11.75 -14.96
N PHE A 184 16.72 12.61 -14.49
CA PHE A 184 18.15 12.46 -14.68
C PHE A 184 18.78 11.92 -13.41
N ILE A 185 19.64 10.91 -13.55
CA ILE A 185 20.56 10.51 -12.49
C ILE A 185 21.75 11.47 -12.54
N LYS A 186 21.85 12.36 -11.54
CA LYS A 186 22.82 13.47 -11.51
C LYS A 186 24.27 12.99 -11.67
N GLU A 187 24.61 11.87 -11.05
CA GLU A 187 25.97 11.34 -10.93
C GLU A 187 26.46 10.61 -12.19
N THR A 188 25.53 10.19 -13.05
CA THR A 188 25.83 9.43 -14.28
C THR A 188 25.44 10.19 -15.54
N GLY A 189 24.60 11.23 -15.42
CA GLY A 189 23.99 11.94 -16.55
C GLY A 189 22.94 11.10 -17.30
N GLU A 190 22.58 9.92 -16.79
CA GLU A 190 21.62 9.03 -17.44
C GLU A 190 20.20 9.59 -17.34
N LEU A 191 19.54 9.70 -18.49
CA LEU A 191 18.12 10.03 -18.60
C LEU A 191 17.29 8.75 -18.61
N ILE A 192 16.45 8.58 -17.60
CA ILE A 192 15.42 7.54 -17.57
C ILE A 192 14.09 8.19 -17.93
N GLN A 193 13.39 7.62 -18.91
CA GLN A 193 12.12 8.14 -19.42
C GLN A 193 11.15 6.98 -19.65
N ALA A 194 10.04 6.98 -18.93
CA ALA A 194 8.99 5.98 -19.06
C ALA A 194 8.35 6.03 -20.45
N ASN A 195 7.94 4.86 -20.95
CA ASN A 195 7.20 4.75 -22.19
C ASN A 195 5.72 5.05 -21.94
N ASP A 196 5.11 5.93 -22.73
CA ASP A 196 3.70 6.33 -22.55
C ASP A 196 2.71 5.16 -22.66
N GLN A 197 3.03 4.13 -23.46
CA GLN A 197 2.17 2.95 -23.63
C GLN A 197 2.31 1.94 -22.49
N ALA A 198 3.40 2.02 -21.73
CA ALA A 198 3.71 1.15 -20.60
C ALA A 198 3.93 1.99 -19.31
N PHE A 199 3.25 3.13 -19.19
CA PHE A 199 3.35 3.98 -18.02
C PHE A 199 2.78 3.23 -16.79
N PRO A 200 3.45 3.25 -15.62
CA PRO A 200 2.96 2.55 -14.45
C PRO A 200 1.58 3.03 -13.99
N LEU A 201 0.75 2.12 -13.50
CA LEU A 201 -0.42 2.48 -12.72
C LEU A 201 0.06 2.89 -11.32
N ILE A 202 -0.11 4.17 -10.98
CA ILE A 202 0.37 4.72 -9.71
C ILE A 202 -0.82 4.87 -8.76
N ILE A 203 -0.74 4.19 -7.62
CA ILE A 203 -1.68 4.27 -6.52
C ILE A 203 -1.00 5.04 -5.39
N ILE A 204 -1.67 6.07 -4.88
CA ILE A 204 -1.20 6.91 -3.77
C ILE A 204 -2.22 6.81 -2.65
N THR A 205 -1.80 6.61 -1.41
CA THR A 205 -2.72 6.55 -0.26
C THR A 205 -2.45 7.67 0.73
N SER A 206 -3.51 8.14 1.40
CA SER A 206 -3.41 9.03 2.56
C SER A 206 -4.39 8.61 3.65
N ASN A 207 -3.98 8.81 4.91
CA ASN A 207 -4.82 8.59 6.09
C ASN A 207 -5.48 9.90 6.58
N GLN A 208 -5.42 10.97 5.79
CA GLN A 208 -5.89 12.32 6.13
C GLN A 208 -5.26 12.87 7.43
N GLU A 209 -4.02 12.49 7.76
CA GLU A 209 -3.33 13.05 8.93
C GLU A 209 -2.90 14.51 8.69
N LYS A 210 -2.66 14.87 7.43
CA LYS A 210 -2.40 16.24 6.98
C LYS A 210 -3.16 16.51 5.70
N ASN A 211 -3.64 17.75 5.54
CA ASN A 211 -4.32 18.18 4.33
C ASN A 211 -3.33 18.22 3.15
N LEU A 212 -3.67 17.53 2.07
CA LEU A 212 -2.94 17.62 0.82
C LEU A 212 -3.24 18.94 0.09
N PRO A 213 -2.26 19.55 -0.60
CA PRO A 213 -2.50 20.76 -1.36
C PRO A 213 -3.57 20.56 -2.44
N ASN A 214 -4.46 21.55 -2.66
CA ASN A 214 -5.46 21.50 -3.74
C ASN A 214 -4.86 21.26 -5.14
N ALA A 215 -3.63 21.76 -5.36
CA ALA A 215 -2.88 21.54 -6.59
C ALA A 215 -2.58 20.05 -6.83
N PHE A 216 -2.40 19.28 -5.75
CA PHE A 216 -2.18 17.84 -5.79
C PHE A 216 -3.47 17.11 -6.16
N LEU A 217 -4.55 17.41 -5.45
CA LEU A 217 -5.86 16.79 -5.66
C LEU A 217 -6.36 16.92 -7.09
N ARG A 218 -6.12 18.06 -7.74
CA ARG A 218 -6.55 18.32 -9.14
C ARG A 218 -5.78 17.55 -10.21
N ARG A 219 -4.64 16.94 -9.86
CA ARG A 219 -3.77 16.19 -10.78
C ARG A 219 -3.85 14.68 -10.58
N CYS A 220 -4.57 14.25 -9.55
CA CYS A 220 -4.90 12.86 -9.30
C CYS A 220 -6.37 12.61 -9.60
N ILE A 221 -6.69 11.37 -9.96
CA ILE A 221 -8.05 10.89 -9.78
C ILE A 221 -8.22 10.62 -8.29
N TYR A 222 -9.25 11.21 -7.69
CA TYR A 222 -9.50 11.14 -6.26
C TYR A 222 -10.61 10.14 -5.96
N HIS A 223 -10.41 9.29 -4.95
CA HIS A 223 -11.48 8.46 -4.40
C HIS A 223 -11.32 8.28 -2.90
N TYR A 224 -12.42 8.43 -2.18
CA TYR A 224 -12.49 8.21 -0.74
C TYR A 224 -13.05 6.82 -0.46
N ILE A 225 -12.27 5.97 0.22
CA ILE A 225 -12.69 4.63 0.64
C ILE A 225 -13.38 4.73 1.99
N GLU A 226 -14.70 4.68 1.94
CA GLU A 226 -15.57 4.61 3.11
C GLU A 226 -15.42 3.29 3.88
N LEU A 227 -15.81 3.32 5.16
CA LEU A 227 -15.97 2.07 5.92
C LEU A 227 -17.04 1.20 5.25
N PRO A 228 -16.80 -0.10 5.03
CA PRO A 228 -17.81 -0.98 4.47
C PRO A 228 -19.07 -1.06 5.34
N ASN A 229 -20.24 -1.16 4.70
CA ASN A 229 -21.51 -1.40 5.38
C ASN A 229 -21.57 -2.81 6.01
N GLN A 230 -22.63 -3.09 6.78
CA GLN A 230 -22.80 -4.36 7.50
C GLN A 230 -22.65 -5.60 6.60
N GLU A 231 -23.29 -5.57 5.43
CA GLU A 231 -23.30 -6.67 4.47
C GLU A 231 -21.89 -6.93 3.93
N ARG A 232 -21.17 -5.88 3.55
CA ARG A 232 -19.78 -5.97 3.11
C ARG A 232 -18.84 -6.42 4.22
N LEU A 233 -19.00 -5.94 5.45
CA LEU A 233 -18.19 -6.40 6.58
C LEU A 233 -18.37 -7.90 6.83
N ARG A 234 -19.62 -8.40 6.77
CA ARG A 234 -19.92 -9.84 6.85
C ARG A 234 -19.24 -10.60 5.71
N LYS A 235 -19.35 -10.11 4.46
CA LYS A 235 -18.68 -10.70 3.29
C LYS A 235 -17.16 -10.77 3.48
N ILE A 236 -16.52 -9.68 3.90
CA ILE A 236 -15.08 -9.61 4.19
C ILE A 236 -14.66 -10.67 5.22
N LEU A 237 -15.42 -10.82 6.31
CA LEU A 237 -15.12 -11.82 7.32
C LEU A 237 -15.35 -13.24 6.79
N THR A 238 -16.42 -13.51 6.06
CA THR A 238 -16.70 -14.82 5.46
C THR A 238 -15.62 -15.25 4.47
N GLU A 239 -15.17 -14.34 3.60
CA GLU A 239 -14.11 -14.62 2.64
C GLU A 239 -12.75 -14.81 3.32
N ARG A 240 -12.50 -14.09 4.41
CA ARG A 240 -11.22 -14.17 5.14
C ARG A 240 -11.14 -15.36 6.08
N PHE A 241 -12.25 -15.75 6.71
CA PHE A 241 -12.37 -16.82 7.70
C PHE A 241 -13.35 -17.89 7.21
N THR A 242 -12.91 -18.67 6.22
CA THR A 242 -13.74 -19.66 5.53
C THR A 242 -14.30 -20.76 6.44
N ASP A 243 -13.63 -21.01 7.56
CA ASP A 243 -14.01 -22.05 8.53
C ASP A 243 -14.93 -21.53 9.65
N ALA A 244 -15.23 -20.23 9.67
CA ALA A 244 -16.06 -19.63 10.71
C ALA A 244 -17.56 -19.79 10.40
N GLU A 245 -18.34 -20.10 11.43
CA GLU A 245 -19.79 -20.20 11.32
C GLU A 245 -20.43 -18.83 11.00
N GLN A 246 -21.38 -18.81 10.08
CA GLN A 246 -22.02 -17.57 9.62
C GLN A 246 -22.75 -16.84 10.75
N GLU A 247 -23.33 -17.56 11.70
CA GLU A 247 -23.99 -16.96 12.86
C GLU A 247 -23.00 -16.18 13.73
N VAL A 248 -21.79 -16.72 13.94
CA VAL A 248 -20.71 -16.04 14.68
C VAL A 248 -20.27 -14.77 13.95
N ILE A 249 -20.15 -14.81 12.62
CA ILE A 249 -19.80 -13.65 11.79
C ILE A 249 -20.87 -12.56 11.91
N ILE A 250 -22.13 -12.92 11.73
CA ILE A 250 -23.26 -12.00 11.85
C ILE A 250 -23.23 -11.30 13.21
N LYS A 251 -23.17 -12.09 14.29
CA LYS A 251 -23.15 -11.55 15.66
C LYS A 251 -21.94 -10.66 15.94
N ALA A 252 -20.76 -11.01 15.44
CA ALA A 252 -19.57 -10.18 15.63
C ALA A 252 -19.69 -8.85 14.89
N VAL A 253 -20.20 -8.85 13.65
CA VAL A 253 -20.41 -7.61 12.89
C VAL A 253 -21.48 -6.73 13.55
N ASP A 254 -22.58 -7.31 14.02
CA ASP A 254 -23.63 -6.58 14.73
C ASP A 254 -23.06 -5.89 15.97
N ARG A 255 -22.30 -6.65 16.78
CA ARG A 255 -21.64 -6.11 17.98
C ARG A 255 -20.60 -5.03 17.65
N PHE A 256 -19.86 -5.18 16.55
CA PHE A 256 -18.93 -4.15 16.06
C PHE A 256 -19.66 -2.87 15.64
N GLN A 257 -20.83 -2.98 15.01
CA GLN A 257 -21.62 -1.82 14.62
C GLN A 257 -22.19 -1.08 15.83
N GLU A 258 -22.64 -1.80 16.85
CA GLU A 258 -23.05 -1.18 18.13
C GLU A 258 -21.92 -0.33 18.73
N VAL A 259 -20.69 -0.86 18.72
CA VAL A 259 -19.49 -0.12 19.14
C VAL A 259 -19.30 1.14 18.28
N ARG A 260 -19.38 1.03 16.95
CA ARG A 260 -19.22 2.21 16.07
C ARG A 260 -20.31 3.25 16.25
N THR A 261 -21.58 2.85 16.34
CA THR A 261 -22.70 3.77 16.61
C THR A 261 -22.48 4.53 17.91
N SER A 262 -22.01 3.84 18.97
CA SER A 262 -21.68 4.52 20.22
C SER A 262 -20.53 5.52 20.08
N GLN A 263 -19.52 5.21 19.25
CA GLN A 263 -18.43 6.13 18.95
C GLN A 263 -18.86 7.30 18.07
N ASP A 264 -19.87 7.13 17.21
CA ASP A 264 -20.43 8.23 16.43
C ASP A 264 -21.12 9.28 17.32
N GLU A 265 -21.68 8.85 18.46
CA GLU A 265 -22.32 9.74 19.43
C GLU A 265 -21.32 10.41 20.39
N THR A 266 -20.24 9.71 20.77
CA THR A 266 -19.32 10.19 21.80
C THR A 266 -18.06 10.88 21.27
N LYS A 267 -17.60 10.53 20.07
CA LYS A 267 -16.34 11.06 19.52
C LYS A 267 -16.55 12.32 18.72
N SER A 268 -15.63 13.27 18.90
CA SER A 268 -15.57 14.48 18.08
C SER A 268 -15.12 14.17 16.66
N GLU A 269 -15.41 15.07 15.73
CA GLU A 269 -14.92 15.01 14.36
C GLU A 269 -13.38 14.96 14.34
N GLY A 270 -12.81 13.95 13.67
CA GLY A 270 -11.36 13.71 13.60
C GLY A 270 -10.80 12.70 14.63
N GLU A 271 -11.57 12.27 15.62
CA GLU A 271 -11.14 11.18 16.50
C GLU A 271 -11.25 9.82 15.81
N LYS A 272 -10.19 8.99 15.92
CA LYS A 272 -10.12 7.68 15.25
C LYS A 272 -11.13 6.71 15.85
N LYS A 273 -12.04 6.20 15.02
CA LYS A 273 -13.04 5.16 15.34
C LYS A 273 -12.50 3.77 15.03
N VAL A 274 -13.20 2.73 15.48
CA VAL A 274 -12.77 1.33 15.23
C VAL A 274 -12.89 0.95 13.76
N SER A 275 -11.80 0.50 13.16
CA SER A 275 -11.65 0.23 11.73
C SER A 275 -11.93 -1.22 11.34
N THR A 276 -12.05 -1.50 10.03
CA THR A 276 -12.14 -2.87 9.50
C THR A 276 -10.92 -3.72 9.88
N SER A 277 -9.72 -3.14 9.94
CA SER A 277 -8.52 -3.86 10.40
C SER A 277 -8.64 -4.33 11.86
N GLU A 278 -9.20 -3.49 12.74
CA GLU A 278 -9.42 -3.83 14.14
C GLU A 278 -10.55 -4.85 14.30
N LEU A 279 -11.65 -4.73 13.54
CA LEU A 279 -12.69 -5.76 13.46
C LEU A 279 -12.08 -7.12 13.14
N ILE A 280 -11.21 -7.19 12.13
CA ILE A 280 -10.65 -8.47 11.73
C ILE A 280 -9.69 -9.03 12.80
N ALA A 281 -8.83 -8.19 13.38
CA ALA A 281 -7.94 -8.63 14.45
C ALA A 281 -8.74 -9.12 15.66
N TRP A 282 -9.82 -8.41 16.01
CA TRP A 282 -10.73 -8.76 17.09
C TRP A 282 -11.46 -10.07 16.78
N PHE A 283 -12.04 -10.23 15.60
CA PHE A 283 -12.71 -11.47 15.19
C PHE A 283 -11.76 -12.68 15.25
N LYS A 284 -10.53 -12.55 14.73
CA LYS A 284 -9.51 -13.59 14.83
C LYS A 284 -9.22 -14.00 16.29
N SER A 285 -9.27 -13.04 17.22
CA SER A 285 -9.08 -13.32 18.63
C SER A 285 -10.22 -14.13 19.26
N LEU A 286 -11.44 -14.02 18.71
CA LEU A 286 -12.62 -14.76 19.18
C LEU A 286 -12.56 -16.23 18.73
N LEU A 287 -11.99 -16.52 17.57
CA LEU A 287 -11.88 -17.87 16.99
C LEU A 287 -11.05 -18.87 17.83
N LYS A 288 -10.49 -18.45 18.97
CA LYS A 288 -9.88 -19.36 19.95
C LYS A 288 -10.91 -20.09 20.82
N TYR A 289 -12.16 -19.64 20.85
CA TYR A 289 -13.28 -20.23 21.57
C TYR A 289 -14.16 -21.07 20.63
N LYS A 290 -15.03 -21.91 21.21
CA LYS A 290 -16.05 -22.62 20.42
C LYS A 290 -17.14 -21.65 19.95
N PRO A 291 -17.78 -21.88 18.79
CA PRO A 291 -18.84 -21.01 18.25
C PRO A 291 -19.94 -20.62 19.27
N GLU A 292 -20.47 -21.60 20.01
CA GLU A 292 -21.48 -21.35 21.05
C GLU A 292 -20.98 -20.43 22.18
N GLU A 293 -19.72 -20.59 22.59
CA GLU A 293 -19.09 -19.73 23.61
C GLU A 293 -18.85 -18.31 23.07
N ILE A 294 -18.48 -18.18 21.79
CA ILE A 294 -18.33 -16.86 21.15
C ILE A 294 -19.68 -16.13 21.14
N ILE A 295 -20.75 -16.80 20.71
CA ILE A 295 -22.10 -16.20 20.68
C ILE A 295 -22.54 -15.80 22.08
N ALA A 296 -22.34 -16.65 23.09
CA ALA A 296 -22.65 -16.32 24.48
C ALA A 296 -21.91 -15.05 24.94
N LYS A 297 -20.59 -14.98 24.70
CA LYS A 297 -19.77 -13.81 25.05
C LYS A 297 -20.14 -12.53 24.29
N LEU A 298 -20.59 -12.64 23.05
CA LEU A 298 -21.01 -11.48 22.25
C LEU A 298 -22.35 -10.89 22.72
N ASN A 299 -23.20 -11.71 23.35
CA ASN A 299 -24.46 -11.26 23.94
C ASN A 299 -24.29 -10.66 25.35
N GLU A 300 -23.12 -10.81 25.97
CA GLU A 300 -22.81 -10.14 27.24
C GLU A 300 -22.55 -8.64 27.04
N ASP A 301 -22.87 -7.82 28.06
CA ASP A 301 -22.61 -6.37 28.03
C ASP A 301 -21.12 -6.06 27.87
N LYS A 302 -20.26 -6.93 28.41
CA LYS A 302 -18.81 -6.78 28.32
C LYS A 302 -18.29 -7.26 26.96
N LEU A 303 -17.58 -6.40 26.25
CA LEU A 303 -16.93 -6.77 24.99
C LEU A 303 -15.79 -7.78 25.23
N PRO A 304 -15.83 -8.99 24.64
CA PRO A 304 -14.74 -9.95 24.75
C PRO A 304 -13.48 -9.39 24.08
N HIS A 305 -12.31 -9.55 24.72
CA HIS A 305 -11.03 -9.05 24.21
C HIS A 305 -11.06 -7.57 23.78
N ALA A 306 -11.76 -6.71 24.54
CA ALA A 306 -11.98 -5.31 24.19
C ALA A 306 -10.71 -4.55 23.79
N SER A 307 -9.55 -4.85 24.39
CA SER A 307 -8.26 -4.22 24.07
C SER A 307 -7.75 -4.48 22.64
N VAL A 308 -8.29 -5.50 21.96
CA VAL A 308 -7.97 -5.75 20.54
C VAL A 308 -8.74 -4.77 19.65
N LEU A 309 -10.00 -4.48 19.98
CA LEU A 309 -10.88 -3.61 19.20
C LEU A 309 -10.72 -2.13 19.58
N LEU A 310 -10.74 -1.82 20.88
CA LEU A 310 -10.70 -0.46 21.43
C LEU A 310 -9.24 -0.06 21.74
N LYS A 311 -8.77 1.02 21.11
CA LYS A 311 -7.37 1.47 21.20
C LYS A 311 -7.12 2.66 22.11
N SER A 312 -8.16 3.27 22.68
CA SER A 312 -7.99 4.35 23.66
C SER A 312 -8.45 3.93 25.04
N ARG A 313 -7.84 4.53 26.07
CA ARG A 313 -8.23 4.32 27.47
C ARG A 313 -9.67 4.80 27.71
N THR A 314 -10.03 5.92 27.08
CA THR A 314 -11.38 6.48 27.13
C THR A 314 -12.40 5.50 26.55
N ASP A 315 -12.16 4.94 25.36
CA ASP A 315 -13.02 3.92 24.76
C ASP A 315 -13.20 2.70 25.68
N LEU A 316 -12.12 2.23 26.31
CA LEU A 316 -12.17 1.11 27.23
C LEU A 316 -12.96 1.42 28.52
N GLN A 317 -12.89 2.66 29.01
CA GLN A 317 -13.63 3.11 30.20
C GLN A 317 -15.10 3.32 29.88
N ASP A 318 -15.41 3.97 28.76
CA ASP A 318 -16.78 4.26 28.32
C ASP A 318 -17.54 2.98 28.01
N TYR A 319 -16.86 1.98 27.43
CA TYR A 319 -17.47 0.68 27.19
C TYR A 319 -17.51 -0.19 28.46
N GLY A 320 -16.51 -0.08 29.35
CA GLY A 320 -16.44 -0.83 30.60
C GLY A 320 -17.38 -0.34 31.71
N THR A 321 -17.94 0.86 31.58
CA THR A 321 -18.93 1.45 32.51
C THR A 321 -20.39 1.17 32.13
N ARG A 322 -20.64 0.54 30.98
CA ARG A 322 -21.97 0.12 30.50
C ARG A 322 -22.41 -1.28 30.95
N GLY A 323 -21.66 -1.93 31.86
CA GLY A 323 -21.93 -3.29 32.34
C GLY A 323 -22.05 -3.41 33.85
#